data_AF-A0A1F3JXB0-F1
#
_entry.id   AF-A0A1F3JXB0-F1
#
_cell.length_a   1.000
_cell.length_b   1.000
_cell.length_c   1.000
_cell.angle_alpha   90.00
_cell.angle_beta   90.00
_cell.angle_gamma   90.00
#
_symmetry.space_group_name_H-M   'P 1'
#
loop_
_entity.id
_entity.type
_entity.pdbx_description
1 polymer ?
#
loop_
_entity_poly.entity_id
_entity_poly.type
_entity_poly.pdbx_seq_one_letter_code
_entity_poly.pdbx_strand_id
1 'polypeptide(L)'
;MKSVLIILMFFAVNCLKADDIESIRNGDWSDDDTWSNGDVPSTNDVVTINHDIILDVSVTTKTSISVSFGASLTSTTSSLEVKSGATLNVVGSLQVFNLTFYNGSIVNIESTGTVDIENDFTNRNNSDDVIIDGLFNISGDLDNGNGGLIVGTGEICTSGSYAGAGTTFGRIPSSEIAAGSCIRMSIMPIELVNFSAELSNEDVFVNWTTASEKNNNYFELFRSENGVDFISLTRIGGAGNSSSSLEYSYTDMSVPSATLYYMLKQVDYNGDYEIFDLISVSNEKLGNNCNLSVNPNPCVGKCEIVFDDCMDDEMKNASFMVYDATGHVVYTSLNKTIEQGKASFSFNVNNNLKPAVYIVRGSTESKILDKKTILQKNE
;
A
#
# COMPACT_ATOMS: atom_id res chain seq x y z
N MET A 1 -49.00 -64.69 35.80
CA MET A 1 -48.53 -63.73 34.78
C MET A 1 -48.23 -62.42 35.47
N LYS A 2 -46.96 -62.06 35.61
CA LYS A 2 -46.54 -60.71 36.06
C LYS A 2 -45.96 -60.01 34.84
N SER A 3 -46.63 -58.97 34.37
CA SER A 3 -46.16 -58.13 33.26
C SER A 3 -44.99 -57.29 33.73
N VAL A 4 -43.88 -57.35 32.98
CA VAL A 4 -42.73 -56.45 33.16
C VAL A 4 -42.97 -55.26 32.23
N LEU A 5 -43.10 -54.07 32.82
CA LEU A 5 -43.19 -52.80 32.12
C LEU A 5 -41.77 -52.33 31.81
N ILE A 6 -41.38 -52.32 30.54
CA ILE A 6 -40.10 -51.78 30.08
C ILE A 6 -40.32 -50.29 29.80
N ILE A 7 -39.74 -49.42 30.63
CA ILE A 7 -39.69 -47.98 30.41
C ILE A 7 -38.49 -47.71 29.48
N LEU A 8 -38.76 -47.42 28.20
CA LEU A 8 -37.74 -46.86 27.31
C LEU A 8 -37.56 -45.38 27.66
N MET A 9 -36.44 -45.03 28.29
CA MET A 9 -35.95 -43.65 28.34
C MET A 9 -35.37 -43.29 26.97
N PHE A 10 -36.03 -42.40 26.24
CA PHE A 10 -35.44 -41.69 25.11
C PHE A 10 -34.47 -40.65 25.66
N PHE A 11 -33.16 -40.89 25.52
CA PHE A 11 -32.18 -39.81 25.58
C PHE A 11 -32.29 -39.02 24.27
N ALA A 12 -32.85 -37.82 24.33
CA ALA A 12 -32.68 -36.84 23.28
C ALA A 12 -31.21 -36.41 23.29
N VAL A 13 -30.42 -36.95 22.37
CA VAL A 13 -29.11 -36.39 22.05
C VAL A 13 -29.41 -35.12 21.27
N ASN A 14 -29.41 -33.97 21.96
CA ASN A 14 -29.34 -32.69 21.29
C ASN A 14 -28.01 -32.66 20.55
N CYS A 15 -28.06 -32.87 19.24
CA CYS A 15 -26.97 -32.54 18.35
C CYS A 15 -26.74 -31.03 18.51
N LEU A 16 -25.67 -30.61 19.18
CA LEU A 16 -25.25 -29.21 19.27
C LEU A 16 -24.88 -28.77 17.86
N LYS A 17 -25.86 -28.21 17.15
CA LYS A 17 -25.62 -27.50 15.91
C LYS A 17 -25.05 -26.13 16.29
N ALA A 18 -24.03 -25.67 15.58
CA ALA A 18 -23.57 -24.30 15.68
C ALA A 18 -24.74 -23.39 15.28
N ASP A 19 -25.13 -22.49 16.18
CA ASP A 19 -26.13 -21.47 15.90
C ASP A 19 -25.43 -20.13 15.64
N ASP A 20 -26.05 -19.30 14.80
CA ASP A 20 -25.63 -17.92 14.59
C ASP A 20 -26.31 -17.07 15.66
N ILE A 21 -25.52 -16.46 16.55
CA ILE A 21 -25.99 -15.67 17.69
C ILE A 21 -25.46 -14.25 17.57
N GLU A 22 -26.34 -13.26 17.73
CA GLU A 22 -25.96 -11.85 17.70
C GLU A 22 -26.42 -11.10 18.94
N SER A 23 -25.60 -10.15 19.40
CA SER A 23 -26.01 -9.25 20.49
C SER A 23 -27.11 -8.31 20.00
N ILE A 24 -28.24 -8.24 20.71
CA ILE A 24 -29.40 -7.39 20.34
C ILE A 24 -29.52 -6.12 21.19
N ARG A 25 -28.68 -5.99 22.22
CA ARG A 25 -28.59 -4.83 23.12
C ARG A 25 -27.23 -4.82 23.81
N ASN A 26 -26.91 -3.72 24.47
CA ASN A 26 -25.78 -3.67 25.40
C ASN A 26 -26.09 -4.55 26.62
N GLY A 27 -25.10 -5.27 27.15
CA GLY A 27 -25.31 -6.18 28.28
C GLY A 27 -24.09 -7.04 28.61
N ASP A 28 -24.27 -7.94 29.58
CA ASP A 28 -23.24 -8.89 29.99
C ASP A 28 -23.29 -10.12 29.06
N TRP A 29 -22.13 -10.75 28.83
CA TRP A 29 -22.04 -11.95 28.00
C TRP A 29 -22.88 -13.09 28.59
N SER A 30 -22.86 -13.25 29.91
CA SER A 30 -23.57 -14.33 30.61
C SER A 30 -25.08 -14.13 30.75
N ASP A 31 -25.62 -12.99 30.30
CA ASP A 31 -27.05 -12.68 30.32
C ASP A 31 -27.72 -13.17 29.02
N ASP A 32 -28.78 -13.97 29.13
CA ASP A 32 -29.50 -14.53 27.99
C ASP A 32 -30.30 -13.46 27.23
N ASP A 33 -30.74 -12.40 27.92
CA ASP A 33 -31.46 -11.25 27.33
C ASP A 33 -30.58 -10.39 26.40
N THR A 34 -29.25 -10.58 26.44
CA THR A 34 -28.28 -9.89 25.56
C THR A 34 -28.35 -10.41 24.12
N TRP A 35 -28.82 -11.64 23.90
CA TRP A 35 -28.59 -12.39 22.67
C TRP A 35 -29.88 -12.70 21.88
N SER A 36 -29.78 -12.77 20.55
CA SER A 36 -30.92 -12.90 19.62
C SER A 36 -31.82 -14.13 19.84
N ASN A 37 -31.28 -15.22 20.38
CA ASN A 37 -32.01 -16.46 20.63
C ASN A 37 -32.50 -16.62 22.07
N GLY A 38 -32.21 -15.66 22.96
CA GLY A 38 -32.49 -15.80 24.39
C GLY A 38 -31.66 -16.90 25.04
N ASP A 39 -30.47 -17.16 24.51
CA ASP A 39 -29.50 -18.15 24.99
C ASP A 39 -28.10 -17.52 24.99
N VAL A 40 -27.33 -17.80 26.04
CA VAL A 40 -25.93 -17.37 26.15
C VAL A 40 -25.07 -18.12 25.12
N PRO A 41 -24.20 -17.44 24.35
CA PRO A 41 -23.35 -18.08 23.35
C PRO A 41 -22.48 -19.18 23.94
N SER A 42 -22.52 -20.34 23.31
CA SER A 42 -21.68 -21.49 23.61
C SER A 42 -20.37 -21.45 22.81
N THR A 43 -19.44 -22.35 23.14
CA THR A 43 -18.14 -22.40 22.47
C THR A 43 -18.20 -22.80 20.98
N ASN A 44 -19.33 -23.32 20.50
CA ASN A 44 -19.50 -23.79 19.12
C ASN A 44 -20.38 -22.87 18.29
N ASP A 45 -20.78 -21.71 18.81
CA ASP A 45 -21.68 -20.79 18.11
C ASP A 45 -20.90 -19.75 17.30
N VAL A 46 -21.51 -19.27 16.23
CA VAL A 46 -20.99 -18.14 15.46
C VAL A 46 -21.53 -16.87 16.10
N VAL A 47 -20.65 -16.10 16.75
CA VAL A 47 -21.07 -14.95 17.55
C VAL A 47 -20.77 -13.65 16.82
N THR A 48 -21.78 -12.80 16.66
CA THR A 48 -21.65 -11.44 16.12
C THR A 48 -22.01 -10.40 17.16
N ILE A 49 -21.09 -9.48 17.43
CA ILE A 49 -21.23 -8.44 18.45
C ILE A 49 -21.47 -7.11 17.75
N ASN A 50 -22.72 -6.66 17.82
CA ASN A 50 -23.25 -5.44 17.23
C ASN A 50 -23.51 -4.32 18.26
N HIS A 51 -23.32 -4.61 19.55
CA HIS A 51 -23.60 -3.75 20.69
C HIS A 51 -22.42 -3.78 21.69
N ASP A 52 -22.46 -2.94 22.72
CA ASP A 52 -21.42 -2.94 23.77
C ASP A 52 -21.66 -4.07 24.77
N ILE A 53 -20.78 -5.06 24.74
CA ILE A 53 -20.85 -6.27 25.56
C ILE A 53 -19.74 -6.29 26.61
N ILE A 54 -20.13 -6.58 27.85
CA ILE A 54 -19.20 -6.84 28.95
C ILE A 54 -18.91 -8.35 28.98
N LEU A 55 -17.65 -8.72 28.78
CA LEU A 55 -17.17 -10.10 28.91
C LEU A 55 -16.92 -10.42 30.39
N ASP A 56 -17.99 -10.71 31.12
CA ASP A 56 -18.00 -11.01 32.56
C ASP A 56 -17.55 -12.44 32.89
N VAL A 57 -17.38 -13.29 31.87
CA VAL A 57 -16.85 -14.66 31.95
C VAL A 57 -15.79 -14.89 30.89
N SER A 58 -14.73 -15.64 31.21
CA SER A 58 -13.74 -16.04 30.21
C SER A 58 -14.36 -16.96 29.16
N VAL A 59 -14.12 -16.64 27.88
CA VAL A 59 -14.76 -17.31 26.74
C VAL A 59 -13.74 -18.07 25.91
N THR A 60 -14.19 -19.19 25.38
CA THR A 60 -13.47 -19.98 24.37
C THR A 60 -14.35 -20.11 23.15
N THR A 61 -13.84 -19.78 21.96
CA THR A 61 -14.54 -20.03 20.69
C THR A 61 -13.85 -21.14 19.89
N LYS A 62 -14.65 -22.01 19.28
CA LYS A 62 -14.24 -23.06 18.34
C LYS A 62 -14.76 -22.81 16.92
N THR A 63 -15.42 -21.69 16.73
CA THR A 63 -16.16 -21.33 15.51
C THR A 63 -15.80 -19.91 15.12
N SER A 64 -16.55 -18.89 15.54
CA SER A 64 -16.12 -17.52 15.33
C SER A 64 -16.70 -16.52 16.31
N ILE A 65 -15.96 -15.43 16.52
CA ILE A 65 -16.44 -14.21 17.17
C ILE A 65 -16.09 -13.04 16.25
N SER A 66 -17.08 -12.20 15.96
CA SER A 66 -16.89 -10.97 15.16
C SER A 66 -17.36 -9.75 15.93
N VAL A 67 -16.49 -8.76 16.15
CA VAL A 67 -16.84 -7.46 16.76
C VAL A 67 -17.05 -6.43 15.66
N SER A 68 -18.30 -6.03 15.45
CA SER A 68 -18.71 -5.11 14.40
C SER A 68 -18.24 -3.68 14.65
N PHE A 69 -18.17 -2.88 13.58
CA PHE A 69 -17.80 -1.46 13.66
C PHE A 69 -18.74 -0.70 14.63
N GLY A 70 -18.15 0.03 15.57
CA GLY A 70 -18.87 0.79 16.58
C GLY A 70 -19.40 -0.02 17.77
N ALA A 71 -19.19 -1.34 17.78
CA ALA A 71 -19.48 -2.21 18.92
C ALA A 71 -18.22 -2.50 19.74
N SER A 72 -18.40 -2.98 20.97
CA SER A 72 -17.30 -3.33 21.86
C SER A 72 -17.52 -4.65 22.59
N LEU A 73 -16.44 -5.41 22.81
CA LEU A 73 -16.41 -6.55 23.73
C LEU A 73 -15.34 -6.27 24.78
N THR A 74 -15.71 -6.02 26.02
CA THR A 74 -14.79 -5.46 27.02
C THR A 74 -14.72 -6.24 28.31
N SER A 75 -13.52 -6.45 28.82
CA SER A 75 -13.27 -7.00 30.15
C SER A 75 -11.86 -6.71 30.62
N THR A 76 -11.72 -6.43 31.91
CA THR A 76 -10.42 -6.29 32.57
C THR A 76 -9.99 -7.54 33.33
N THR A 77 -10.83 -8.58 33.38
CA THR A 77 -10.57 -9.80 34.19
C THR A 77 -10.79 -11.11 33.45
N SER A 78 -11.57 -11.09 32.37
CA SER A 78 -11.92 -12.29 31.60
C SER A 78 -11.05 -12.42 30.36
N SER A 79 -10.64 -13.65 30.08
CA SER A 79 -9.78 -13.96 28.93
C SER A 79 -10.60 -14.47 27.75
N LEU A 80 -10.05 -14.34 26.55
CA LEU A 80 -10.60 -14.92 25.33
C LEU A 80 -9.60 -15.92 24.71
N GLU A 81 -10.09 -17.11 24.38
CA GLU A 81 -9.32 -18.14 23.67
C GLU A 81 -9.95 -18.46 22.32
N VAL A 82 -9.16 -18.36 21.25
CA VAL A 82 -9.55 -18.72 19.88
C VAL A 82 -8.92 -20.06 19.54
N LYS A 83 -9.75 -21.12 19.46
CA LYS A 83 -9.26 -22.48 19.20
C LYS A 83 -8.85 -22.68 17.75
N SER A 84 -8.17 -23.80 17.50
CA SER A 84 -7.79 -24.24 16.16
C SER A 84 -9.00 -24.24 15.21
N GLY A 85 -8.84 -23.62 14.04
CA GLY A 85 -9.87 -23.47 13.01
C GLY A 85 -10.95 -22.43 13.31
N ALA A 86 -10.90 -21.78 14.49
CA ALA A 86 -11.84 -20.72 14.84
C ALA A 86 -11.35 -19.37 14.32
N THR A 87 -12.31 -18.47 14.04
CA THR A 87 -12.05 -17.13 13.53
C THR A 87 -12.33 -16.04 14.56
N LEU A 88 -11.43 -15.08 14.72
CA LEU A 88 -11.69 -13.82 15.41
C LEU A 88 -11.60 -12.67 14.41
N ASN A 89 -12.68 -11.92 14.23
CA ASN A 89 -12.68 -10.70 13.43
C ASN A 89 -12.97 -9.48 14.32
N VAL A 90 -12.14 -8.44 14.25
CA VAL A 90 -12.34 -7.22 15.05
C VAL A 90 -12.31 -6.00 14.13
N VAL A 91 -13.49 -5.40 13.97
CA VAL A 91 -13.69 -4.11 13.30
C VAL A 91 -13.97 -3.00 14.31
N GLY A 92 -14.62 -3.34 15.43
CA GLY A 92 -14.87 -2.46 16.57
C GLY A 92 -13.74 -2.49 17.61
N SER A 93 -14.11 -2.58 18.89
CA SER A 93 -13.16 -2.59 20.00
C SER A 93 -13.22 -3.88 20.82
N LEU A 94 -12.08 -4.49 21.09
CA LEU A 94 -11.93 -5.67 21.93
C LEU A 94 -11.00 -5.35 23.09
N GLN A 95 -11.46 -5.49 24.32
CA GLN A 95 -10.63 -5.42 25.52
C GLN A 95 -10.77 -6.72 26.32
N VAL A 96 -9.67 -7.41 26.62
CA VAL A 96 -9.69 -8.67 27.37
C VAL A 96 -8.51 -8.77 28.33
N PHE A 97 -8.61 -9.63 29.35
CA PHE A 97 -7.52 -9.84 30.30
C PHE A 97 -6.34 -10.58 29.67
N ASN A 98 -6.57 -11.76 29.10
CA ASN A 98 -5.59 -12.44 28.23
C ASN A 98 -6.25 -12.79 26.91
N LEU A 99 -5.45 -12.83 25.84
CA LEU A 99 -5.88 -13.30 24.53
C LEU A 99 -4.97 -14.43 24.06
N THR A 100 -5.55 -15.58 23.75
CA THR A 100 -4.78 -16.76 23.30
C THR A 100 -5.29 -17.29 21.98
N PHE A 101 -4.38 -17.41 21.02
CA PHE A 101 -4.63 -18.03 19.72
C PHE A 101 -3.99 -19.41 19.70
N TYR A 102 -4.75 -20.43 19.27
CA TYR A 102 -4.26 -21.79 19.13
C TYR A 102 -3.83 -22.08 17.69
N ASN A 103 -2.99 -23.11 17.50
CA ASN A 103 -2.52 -23.56 16.19
C ASN A 103 -3.66 -23.61 15.14
N GLY A 104 -3.50 -22.88 14.04
CA GLY A 104 -4.47 -22.77 12.95
C GLY A 104 -5.73 -21.96 13.26
N SER A 105 -5.72 -21.07 14.25
CA SER A 105 -6.77 -20.03 14.38
C SER A 105 -6.59 -18.96 13.31
N ILE A 106 -7.69 -18.39 12.85
CA ILE A 106 -7.72 -17.31 11.86
C ILE A 106 -8.08 -16.02 12.60
N VAL A 107 -7.28 -14.96 12.47
CA VAL A 107 -7.51 -13.70 13.18
C VAL A 107 -7.34 -12.53 12.24
N ASN A 108 -8.35 -11.66 12.18
CA ASN A 108 -8.33 -10.44 11.38
C ASN A 108 -8.69 -9.24 12.27
N ILE A 109 -7.72 -8.36 12.50
CA ILE A 109 -7.95 -7.06 13.15
C ILE A 109 -7.89 -6.00 12.06
N GLU A 110 -9.04 -5.49 11.66
CA GLU A 110 -9.17 -4.51 10.58
C GLU A 110 -8.49 -3.18 10.94
N SER A 111 -8.22 -2.33 9.95
CA SER A 111 -7.59 -1.00 10.15
C SER A 111 -8.32 -0.06 11.11
N THR A 112 -9.61 -0.30 11.36
CA THR A 112 -10.44 0.43 12.34
C THR A 112 -10.53 -0.28 13.69
N GLY A 113 -10.12 -1.54 13.75
CA GLY A 113 -10.16 -2.39 14.92
C GLY A 113 -9.15 -1.96 15.98
N THR A 114 -9.58 -2.05 17.24
CA THR A 114 -8.71 -1.85 18.41
C THR A 114 -8.78 -3.09 19.29
N VAL A 115 -7.62 -3.61 19.67
CA VAL A 115 -7.49 -4.71 20.63
C VAL A 115 -6.61 -4.26 21.78
N ASP A 116 -7.14 -4.29 23.00
CA ASP A 116 -6.44 -3.98 24.23
C ASP A 116 -6.39 -5.22 25.13
N ILE A 117 -5.19 -5.63 25.52
CA ILE A 117 -4.96 -6.81 26.35
C ILE A 117 -4.34 -6.35 27.67
N GLU A 118 -5.03 -6.59 28.77
CA GLU A 118 -4.63 -6.09 30.11
C GLU A 118 -3.49 -6.89 30.74
N ASN A 119 -3.27 -8.12 30.28
CA ASN A 119 -2.16 -8.97 30.70
C ASN A 119 -1.46 -9.53 29.46
N ASP A 120 -1.40 -10.85 29.28
CA ASP A 120 -0.52 -11.47 28.30
C ASP A 120 -1.25 -11.84 27.00
N PHE A 121 -0.53 -11.69 25.90
CA PHE A 121 -0.92 -12.22 24.59
C PHE A 121 -0.11 -13.48 24.27
N THR A 122 -0.79 -14.53 23.82
CA THR A 122 -0.13 -15.76 23.39
C THR A 122 -0.64 -16.23 22.04
N ASN A 123 0.19 -16.14 21.01
CA ASN A 123 0.00 -16.82 19.74
C ASN A 123 0.73 -18.17 19.79
N ARG A 124 0.02 -19.29 19.90
CA ARG A 124 0.67 -20.61 19.95
C ARG A 124 1.28 -20.99 18.59
N ASN A 125 2.13 -22.01 18.62
CA ASN A 125 2.87 -22.48 17.44
C ASN A 125 1.97 -22.73 16.21
N ASN A 126 2.46 -22.35 15.03
CA ASN A 126 1.80 -22.52 13.72
C ASN A 126 0.39 -21.88 13.63
N SER A 127 0.15 -20.79 14.36
CA SER A 127 -0.97 -19.89 14.09
C SER A 127 -0.45 -18.79 13.16
N ASP A 128 -0.64 -19.02 11.85
CA ASP A 128 -0.05 -18.26 10.73
C ASP A 128 -1.05 -17.42 9.93
N ASP A 129 -2.36 -17.60 10.15
CA ASP A 129 -3.44 -16.77 9.60
C ASP A 129 -3.81 -15.62 10.57
N VAL A 130 -2.83 -14.85 11.04
CA VAL A 130 -3.05 -13.69 11.93
C VAL A 130 -2.69 -12.39 11.20
N ILE A 131 -3.72 -11.60 10.86
CA ILE A 131 -3.61 -10.31 10.18
C ILE A 131 -4.01 -9.19 11.15
N ILE A 132 -3.11 -8.24 11.37
CA ILE A 132 -3.30 -7.07 12.23
C ILE A 132 -3.04 -5.80 11.43
N ASP A 133 -4.12 -5.16 10.96
CA ASP A 133 -4.12 -3.86 10.29
C ASP A 133 -4.46 -2.70 11.25
N GLY A 134 -5.12 -3.01 12.37
CA GLY A 134 -5.53 -2.05 13.40
C GLY A 134 -4.50 -1.82 14.52
N LEU A 135 -4.98 -1.37 15.67
CA LEU A 135 -4.18 -1.18 16.89
C LEU A 135 -4.28 -2.40 17.80
N PHE A 136 -3.14 -2.89 18.29
CA PHE A 136 -3.07 -4.06 19.15
C PHE A 136 -2.14 -3.79 20.34
N ASN A 137 -2.72 -3.44 21.49
CA ASN A 137 -1.97 -3.05 22.69
C ASN A 137 -1.97 -4.19 23.71
N ILE A 138 -0.81 -4.47 24.29
CA ILE A 138 -0.59 -5.54 25.25
C ILE A 138 0.11 -4.95 26.47
N SER A 139 -0.54 -5.02 27.62
CA SER A 139 0.02 -4.51 28.87
C SER A 139 1.07 -5.46 29.47
N GLY A 140 0.94 -6.77 29.21
CA GLY A 140 1.90 -7.81 29.61
C GLY A 140 2.80 -8.27 28.46
N ASP A 141 3.18 -9.54 28.51
CA ASP A 141 4.11 -10.17 27.58
C ASP A 141 3.41 -10.56 26.26
N LEU A 142 4.18 -10.48 25.17
CA LEU A 142 3.78 -10.98 23.85
C LEU A 142 4.56 -12.28 23.60
N ASP A 143 3.89 -13.43 23.55
CA ASP A 143 4.51 -14.71 23.11
C ASP A 143 4.01 -15.09 21.71
N ASN A 144 4.87 -15.01 20.70
CA ASN A 144 4.58 -15.54 19.37
C ASN A 144 5.37 -16.84 19.15
N GLY A 145 4.67 -17.97 19.33
CA GLY A 145 5.23 -19.32 19.29
C GLY A 145 5.89 -19.69 17.96
N ASN A 146 6.64 -20.78 17.96
CA ASN A 146 7.38 -21.26 16.80
C ASN A 146 6.47 -21.50 15.58
N GLY A 147 6.87 -21.00 14.41
CA GLY A 147 6.06 -21.07 13.20
C GLY A 147 4.81 -20.16 13.20
N GLY A 148 4.57 -19.39 14.27
CA GLY A 148 3.56 -18.35 14.26
C GLY A 148 3.96 -17.22 13.31
N LEU A 149 3.00 -16.73 12.53
CA LEU A 149 3.19 -15.64 11.58
C LEU A 149 2.10 -14.60 11.82
N ILE A 150 2.53 -13.40 12.21
CA ILE A 150 1.66 -12.23 12.35
C ILE A 150 2.05 -11.24 11.27
N VAL A 151 1.10 -10.89 10.40
CA VAL A 151 1.24 -9.94 9.29
C VAL A 151 0.20 -8.82 9.40
N GLY A 152 0.18 -7.91 8.43
CA GLY A 152 -0.72 -6.76 8.40
C GLY A 152 0.01 -5.42 8.52
N THR A 153 -0.74 -4.34 8.33
CA THR A 153 -0.26 -2.96 8.22
C THR A 153 -0.33 -2.17 9.53
N GLY A 154 -0.82 -2.82 10.59
CA GLY A 154 -1.12 -2.21 11.88
C GLY A 154 0.07 -2.07 12.82
N GLU A 155 -0.24 -1.90 14.10
CA GLU A 155 0.75 -1.78 15.18
C GLU A 155 0.44 -2.74 16.32
N ILE A 156 1.49 -3.39 16.82
CA ILE A 156 1.45 -4.14 18.07
C ILE A 156 2.37 -3.47 19.09
N CYS A 157 1.80 -2.98 20.19
CA CYS A 157 2.57 -2.42 21.31
C CYS A 157 2.55 -3.39 22.49
N THR A 158 3.70 -3.66 23.10
CA THR A 158 3.78 -4.44 24.35
C THR A 158 4.57 -3.69 25.41
N SER A 159 4.04 -3.57 26.63
CA SER A 159 4.83 -3.10 27.79
C SER A 159 5.61 -4.20 28.50
N GLY A 160 5.31 -5.47 28.20
CA GLY A 160 6.10 -6.62 28.64
C GLY A 160 7.20 -7.00 27.66
N SER A 161 7.67 -8.24 27.77
CA SER A 161 8.71 -8.81 26.92
C SER A 161 8.10 -9.43 25.67
N TYR A 162 8.83 -9.35 24.56
CA TYR A 162 8.52 -10.16 23.38
C TYR A 162 9.28 -11.50 23.42
N ALA A 163 8.55 -12.60 23.48
CA ALA A 163 9.04 -13.96 23.53
C ALA A 163 8.54 -14.83 22.35
N GLY A 164 9.13 -16.01 22.23
CA GLY A 164 8.79 -17.00 21.20
C GLY A 164 9.70 -16.94 19.97
N ALA A 165 9.45 -17.82 19.00
CA ALA A 165 10.26 -17.97 17.78
C ALA A 165 9.47 -17.65 16.50
N GLY A 166 8.24 -17.19 16.64
CA GLY A 166 7.38 -16.75 15.55
C GLY A 166 7.83 -15.44 14.93
N THR A 167 7.36 -15.18 13.73
CA THR A 167 7.63 -13.94 12.99
C THR A 167 6.48 -12.97 13.20
N THR A 168 6.78 -11.76 13.65
CA THR A 168 5.81 -10.66 13.78
C THR A 168 6.23 -9.53 12.86
N PHE A 169 5.38 -9.17 11.90
CA PHE A 169 5.66 -8.12 10.91
C PHE A 169 7.02 -8.29 10.22
N GLY A 170 7.34 -9.53 9.82
CA GLY A 170 8.61 -9.88 9.17
C GLY A 170 9.85 -9.86 10.10
N ARG A 171 9.69 -9.63 11.39
CA ARG A 171 10.79 -9.67 12.38
C ARG A 171 10.72 -10.96 13.18
N ILE A 172 11.85 -11.67 13.26
CA ILE A 172 12.05 -12.76 14.22
C ILE A 172 12.76 -12.14 15.43
N PRO A 173 12.33 -12.40 16.67
CA PRO A 173 13.01 -11.90 17.87
C PRO A 173 14.34 -12.65 18.07
N SER A 174 15.36 -12.27 17.31
CA SER A 174 16.77 -12.53 17.66
C SER A 174 17.46 -11.29 18.24
N SER A 175 16.74 -10.17 18.34
CA SER A 175 17.15 -8.98 19.09
C SER A 175 16.00 -8.57 20.01
N GLU A 176 16.32 -8.43 21.29
CA GLU A 176 15.41 -8.04 22.38
C GLU A 176 14.59 -6.82 21.97
N ILE A 177 13.31 -7.02 21.66
CA ILE A 177 12.37 -5.91 21.61
C ILE A 177 12.20 -5.48 23.06
N ALA A 178 12.74 -4.30 23.38
CA ALA A 178 12.72 -3.77 24.73
C ALA A 178 11.28 -3.64 25.23
N ALA A 179 11.06 -3.89 26.52
CA ALA A 179 9.78 -3.67 27.17
C ALA A 179 9.28 -2.23 26.91
N GLY A 180 8.02 -2.09 26.52
CA GLY A 180 7.42 -0.80 26.14
C GLY A 180 7.63 -0.42 24.66
N SER A 181 8.07 -1.35 23.81
CA SER A 181 8.23 -1.09 22.37
C SER A 181 6.96 -1.41 21.60
N CYS A 182 6.73 -0.62 20.57
CA CYS A 182 5.77 -0.94 19.51
C CYS A 182 6.49 -1.53 18.30
N ILE A 183 5.86 -2.54 17.70
CA ILE A 183 6.27 -3.22 16.48
C ILE A 183 5.22 -2.86 15.44
N ARG A 184 5.67 -2.34 14.31
CA ARG A 184 4.82 -2.17 13.13
C ARG A 184 5.44 -2.94 11.99
N MET A 185 4.65 -3.25 10.97
CA MET A 185 5.20 -3.55 9.67
C MET A 185 5.94 -2.31 9.19
N SER A 186 7.26 -2.33 9.39
CA SER A 186 8.13 -1.65 8.48
C SER A 186 8.01 -2.47 7.21
N ILE A 187 7.22 -1.99 6.25
CA ILE A 187 7.63 -2.12 4.86
C ILE A 187 9.09 -1.64 4.86
N MET A 188 10.03 -2.57 4.96
CA MET A 188 11.39 -2.28 4.57
C MET A 188 11.29 -2.39 3.07
N PRO A 189 11.20 -1.26 2.35
CA PRO A 189 11.17 -1.31 0.91
C PRO A 189 12.36 -2.14 0.46
N ILE A 190 12.22 -2.82 -0.67
CA ILE A 190 13.43 -3.22 -1.37
C ILE A 190 14.28 -1.97 -1.50
N GLU A 191 15.49 -2.02 -0.99
CA GLU A 191 16.40 -0.90 -1.13
C GLU A 191 16.91 -0.92 -2.57
N LEU A 192 16.10 -0.34 -3.46
CA LEU A 192 16.43 -0.12 -4.85
C LEU A 192 17.58 0.88 -4.89
N VAL A 193 18.76 0.38 -5.26
CA VAL A 193 19.98 1.21 -5.35
C VAL A 193 19.93 2.05 -6.62
N ASN A 194 19.41 1.47 -7.71
CA ASN A 194 19.35 2.11 -9.01
C ASN A 194 18.16 1.60 -9.82
N PHE A 195 17.54 2.50 -10.58
CA PHE A 195 16.62 2.19 -11.66
C PHE A 195 16.84 3.21 -12.77
N SER A 196 17.23 2.73 -13.94
CA SER A 196 17.72 3.56 -15.04
C SER A 196 17.29 2.99 -16.38
N ALA A 197 17.11 3.87 -17.37
CA ALA A 197 16.75 3.51 -18.73
C ALA A 197 17.60 4.31 -19.71
N GLU A 198 18.23 3.62 -20.65
CA GLU A 198 19.10 4.22 -21.66
C GLU A 198 18.64 3.83 -23.06
N LEU A 199 18.49 4.81 -23.94
CA LEU A 199 18.15 4.59 -25.35
C LEU A 199 19.41 4.28 -26.17
N SER A 200 19.35 3.23 -26.99
CA SER A 200 20.37 2.95 -27.99
C SER A 200 19.73 2.28 -29.22
N ASN A 201 19.88 2.88 -30.40
CA ASN A 201 19.41 2.35 -31.68
C ASN A 201 17.92 1.92 -31.71
N GLU A 202 17.03 2.78 -31.20
CA GLU A 202 15.58 2.52 -31.08
C GLU A 202 15.18 1.46 -30.03
N ASP A 203 16.13 0.93 -29.27
CA ASP A 203 15.88 0.04 -28.13
C ASP A 203 16.17 0.77 -26.82
N VAL A 204 15.38 0.51 -25.78
CA VAL A 204 15.63 1.03 -24.43
C VAL A 204 16.12 -0.08 -23.53
N PHE A 205 17.31 0.12 -22.97
CA PHE A 205 17.93 -0.75 -21.98
C PHE A 205 17.54 -0.26 -20.59
N VAL A 206 16.65 -1.01 -19.94
CA VAL A 206 16.19 -0.74 -18.58
C VAL A 206 16.97 -1.63 -17.62
N ASN A 207 17.62 -1.03 -16.63
CA ASN A 207 18.41 -1.74 -15.63
C ASN A 207 18.00 -1.30 -14.23
N TRP A 208 17.98 -2.25 -13.30
CA TRP A 208 17.81 -1.95 -11.88
C TRP A 208 18.67 -2.85 -11.00
N THR A 209 18.99 -2.32 -9.83
CA THR A 209 19.84 -2.97 -8.84
C THR A 209 19.18 -2.89 -7.47
N THR A 210 19.05 -4.02 -6.80
CA THR A 210 18.60 -4.10 -5.41
C THR A 210 19.82 -4.23 -4.50
N ALA A 211 19.79 -3.64 -3.30
CA ALA A 211 20.78 -3.91 -2.26
C ALA A 211 20.44 -5.18 -1.48
N SER A 212 19.14 -5.39 -1.25
CA SER A 212 18.57 -6.56 -0.61
C SER A 212 17.14 -6.79 -1.10
N GLU A 213 16.67 -8.04 -1.03
CA GLU A 213 15.31 -8.44 -1.37
C GLU A 213 14.72 -9.27 -0.24
N LYS A 214 13.43 -9.14 0.01
CA LYS A 214 12.73 -9.93 1.00
C LYS A 214 11.31 -10.22 0.51
N ASN A 215 10.90 -11.47 0.60
CA ASN A 215 9.63 -12.01 0.07
C ASN A 215 9.34 -11.70 -1.41
N ASN A 216 10.33 -11.26 -2.18
CA ASN A 216 10.16 -10.81 -3.55
C ASN A 216 9.91 -11.97 -4.51
N ASN A 217 8.67 -12.08 -5.00
CA ASN A 217 8.31 -13.07 -5.99
C ASN A 217 8.78 -12.64 -7.39
N TYR A 218 8.44 -11.42 -7.81
CA TYR A 218 8.87 -10.89 -9.09
C TYR A 218 8.83 -9.37 -9.15
N PHE A 219 9.61 -8.81 -10.06
CA PHE A 219 9.44 -7.46 -10.58
C PHE A 219 8.56 -7.48 -11.82
N GLU A 220 7.67 -6.51 -11.94
CA GLU A 220 6.89 -6.22 -13.13
C GLU A 220 7.27 -4.85 -13.67
N LEU A 221 7.75 -4.83 -14.92
CA LEU A 221 8.15 -3.60 -15.58
C LEU A 221 7.01 -3.12 -16.48
N PHE A 222 6.69 -1.83 -16.36
CA PHE A 222 5.67 -1.18 -17.16
C PHE A 222 6.25 -0.06 -18.02
N ARG A 223 5.56 0.25 -19.11
CA ARG A 223 5.83 1.41 -19.98
C ARG A 223 4.58 2.25 -20.19
N SER A 224 4.76 3.56 -20.28
CA SER A 224 3.75 4.51 -20.73
C SER A 224 4.33 5.50 -21.74
N GLU A 225 3.52 5.93 -22.71
CA GLU A 225 3.86 7.01 -23.65
C GLU A 225 3.37 8.38 -23.14
N ASN A 226 2.48 8.41 -22.15
CA ASN A 226 1.89 9.63 -21.61
C ASN A 226 2.12 9.83 -20.10
N GLY A 227 2.78 8.87 -19.44
CA GLY A 227 3.06 8.87 -18.00
C GLY A 227 1.84 8.58 -17.12
N VAL A 228 0.71 8.18 -17.71
CA VAL A 228 -0.56 7.91 -17.01
C VAL A 228 -1.04 6.48 -17.28
N ASP A 229 -1.12 6.11 -18.56
CA ASP A 229 -1.59 4.79 -18.99
C ASP A 229 -0.39 3.87 -19.16
N PHE A 230 -0.25 2.89 -18.26
CA PHE A 230 0.87 1.95 -18.24
C PHE A 230 0.47 0.58 -18.78
N ILE A 231 1.28 0.04 -19.67
CA ILE A 231 1.20 -1.34 -20.16
C ILE A 231 2.30 -2.19 -19.52
N SER A 232 1.98 -3.42 -19.12
CA SER A 232 2.97 -4.38 -18.61
C SER A 232 3.84 -4.89 -19.76
N LEU A 233 5.17 -4.74 -19.62
CA LEU A 233 6.14 -5.22 -20.60
C LEU A 233 6.62 -6.63 -20.29
N THR A 234 6.99 -6.88 -19.01
CA THR A 234 7.57 -8.15 -18.59
C THR A 234 7.44 -8.36 -17.09
N ARG A 235 7.59 -9.62 -16.67
CA ARG A 235 7.81 -10.02 -15.28
C ARG A 235 9.12 -10.77 -15.17
N ILE A 236 9.99 -10.34 -14.26
CA ILE A 236 11.28 -10.97 -13.98
C ILE A 236 11.24 -11.49 -12.55
N GLY A 237 11.52 -12.78 -12.37
CA GLY A 237 11.55 -13.40 -11.04
C GLY A 237 12.54 -12.70 -10.11
N GLY A 238 12.07 -12.42 -8.90
CA GLY A 238 12.91 -11.96 -7.80
C GLY A 238 13.73 -13.09 -7.20
N ALA A 239 14.63 -12.77 -6.28
CA ALA A 239 15.41 -13.77 -5.56
C ALA A 239 14.65 -14.43 -4.39
N GLY A 240 13.40 -14.02 -4.14
CA GLY A 240 12.67 -14.37 -2.92
C GLY A 240 13.23 -13.64 -1.71
N ASN A 241 14.41 -14.03 -1.26
CA ASN A 241 15.14 -13.34 -0.19
C ASN A 241 16.62 -13.21 -0.57
N SER A 242 17.17 -12.01 -0.49
CA SER A 242 18.58 -11.71 -0.72
C SER A 242 19.07 -10.65 0.26
N SER A 243 20.23 -10.89 0.87
CA SER A 243 20.96 -9.86 1.64
C SER A 243 22.17 -9.31 0.86
N SER A 244 22.33 -9.73 -0.41
CA SER A 244 23.37 -9.26 -1.32
C SER A 244 22.75 -8.49 -2.47
N SER A 245 23.54 -7.56 -3.03
CA SER A 245 23.09 -6.79 -4.18
C SER A 245 22.90 -7.67 -5.42
N LEU A 246 21.78 -7.45 -6.13
CA LEU A 246 21.43 -8.17 -7.35
C LEU A 246 21.10 -7.18 -8.46
N GLU A 247 21.48 -7.54 -9.69
CA GLU A 247 21.29 -6.75 -10.89
C GLU A 247 20.32 -7.43 -11.85
N TYR A 248 19.44 -6.62 -12.43
CA TYR A 248 18.41 -7.04 -13.36
C TYR A 248 18.40 -6.10 -14.56
N SER A 249 18.00 -6.65 -15.71
CA SER A 249 17.96 -5.89 -16.96
C SER A 249 16.83 -6.38 -17.86
N TYR A 250 16.27 -5.45 -18.63
CA TYR A 250 15.33 -5.73 -19.70
C TYR A 250 15.57 -4.80 -20.88
N THR A 251 15.43 -5.32 -22.10
CA THR A 251 15.52 -4.53 -23.33
C THR A 251 14.15 -4.42 -23.95
N ASP A 252 13.60 -3.20 -23.97
CA ASP A 252 12.38 -2.85 -24.70
C ASP A 252 12.79 -2.52 -26.14
N MET A 253 12.46 -3.41 -27.08
CA MET A 253 12.94 -3.33 -28.46
C MET A 253 12.01 -2.51 -29.35
N SER A 254 12.60 -1.76 -30.29
CA SER A 254 11.88 -1.02 -31.33
C SER A 254 10.80 -0.09 -30.77
N VAL A 255 11.19 0.72 -29.79
CA VAL A 255 10.25 1.58 -29.06
C VAL A 255 9.75 2.75 -29.92
N PRO A 256 8.53 3.27 -29.70
CA PRO A 256 7.99 4.33 -30.53
C PRO A 256 8.74 5.65 -30.35
N SER A 257 8.59 6.55 -31.32
CA SER A 257 9.25 7.85 -31.30
C SER A 257 8.56 8.83 -30.35
N ALA A 258 8.78 8.67 -29.04
CA ALA A 258 8.16 9.49 -28.00
C ALA A 258 9.03 9.55 -26.75
N THR A 259 8.67 10.42 -25.80
CA THR A 259 9.12 10.24 -24.42
C THR A 259 8.38 9.06 -23.81
N LEU A 260 9.16 8.10 -23.33
CA LEU A 260 8.67 6.88 -22.70
C LEU A 260 8.96 6.94 -21.22
N TYR A 261 7.96 6.55 -20.44
CA TYR A 261 8.04 6.46 -18.99
C TYR A 261 8.07 4.99 -18.60
N TYR A 262 8.98 4.62 -17.72
CA TYR A 262 9.09 3.28 -17.17
C TYR A 262 8.80 3.31 -15.69
N MET A 263 8.01 2.33 -15.25
CA MET A 263 7.64 2.13 -13.86
C MET A 263 8.01 0.71 -13.47
N LEU A 264 8.75 0.58 -12.37
CA LEU A 264 9.08 -0.72 -11.80
C LEU A 264 8.16 -0.99 -10.62
N LYS A 265 7.49 -2.13 -10.66
CA LYS A 265 6.69 -2.64 -9.56
C LYS A 265 7.36 -3.90 -9.03
N GLN A 266 7.44 -4.05 -7.72
CA GLN A 266 7.79 -5.31 -7.10
C GLN A 266 6.55 -5.97 -6.50
N VAL A 267 6.46 -7.29 -6.58
CA VAL A 267 5.35 -8.09 -6.05
C VAL A 267 5.88 -9.21 -5.16
N ASP A 268 5.32 -9.34 -3.97
CA ASP A 268 5.63 -10.38 -3.00
C ASP A 268 4.89 -11.69 -3.28
N TYR A 269 5.30 -12.78 -2.62
CA TYR A 269 4.60 -14.07 -2.74
C TYR A 269 3.16 -14.05 -2.22
N ASN A 270 2.85 -13.15 -1.29
CA ASN A 270 1.49 -12.96 -0.76
C ASN A 270 0.64 -12.01 -1.64
N GLY A 271 1.21 -11.41 -2.68
CA GLY A 271 0.53 -10.50 -3.60
C GLY A 271 0.65 -9.01 -3.23
N ASP A 272 1.27 -8.67 -2.11
CA ASP A 272 1.61 -7.29 -1.78
C ASP A 272 2.59 -6.72 -2.80
N TYR A 273 2.61 -5.39 -2.94
CA TYR A 273 3.46 -4.75 -3.93
C TYR A 273 3.95 -3.37 -3.54
N GLU A 274 5.10 -3.02 -4.09
CA GLU A 274 5.71 -1.69 -4.04
C GLU A 274 5.90 -1.15 -5.46
N ILE A 275 5.73 0.16 -5.65
CA ILE A 275 6.02 0.86 -6.90
C ILE A 275 7.17 1.83 -6.65
N PHE A 276 8.22 1.74 -7.47
CA PHE A 276 9.38 2.62 -7.40
C PHE A 276 9.20 3.87 -8.27
N ASP A 277 10.14 4.81 -8.12
CA ASP A 277 10.16 6.06 -8.87
C ASP A 277 10.09 5.84 -10.39
N LEU A 278 9.36 6.75 -11.04
CA LEU A 278 9.21 6.79 -12.49
C LEU A 278 10.47 7.35 -13.14
N ILE A 279 10.97 6.65 -14.14
CA ILE A 279 12.06 7.14 -14.99
C ILE A 279 11.56 7.39 -16.40
N SER A 280 12.18 8.33 -17.10
CA SER A 280 11.80 8.68 -18.48
C SER A 280 13.00 8.64 -19.40
N VAL A 281 12.79 8.17 -20.63
CA VAL A 281 13.76 8.24 -21.71
C VAL A 281 13.07 8.84 -22.94
N SER A 282 13.72 9.79 -23.61
CA SER A 282 13.18 10.34 -24.84
C SER A 282 13.72 9.58 -26.03
N ASN A 283 12.89 8.75 -26.66
CA ASN A 283 13.13 8.24 -28.00
C ASN A 283 12.56 9.20 -29.02
N GLU A 284 13.01 10.45 -28.98
CA GLU A 284 12.79 11.31 -30.13
C GLU A 284 13.66 10.76 -31.24
N LYS A 285 13.06 10.10 -32.25
CA LYS A 285 13.74 9.97 -33.53
C LYS A 285 14.24 11.37 -33.86
N LEU A 286 15.55 11.49 -34.07
CA LEU A 286 16.17 12.61 -34.79
C LEU A 286 15.60 12.59 -36.22
N GLY A 287 14.34 12.96 -36.31
CA GLY A 287 13.48 13.06 -37.47
C GLY A 287 12.80 14.41 -37.30
N ASN A 288 13.48 15.43 -37.84
CA ASN A 288 13.12 16.83 -37.90
C ASN A 288 13.40 17.61 -36.59
N ASN A 289 14.63 18.12 -36.47
CA ASN A 289 15.24 18.71 -35.28
C ASN A 289 14.64 20.05 -34.77
N CYS A 290 13.33 20.22 -34.62
CA CYS A 290 12.82 21.49 -34.06
C CYS A 290 13.02 21.57 -32.53
N ASN A 291 13.95 22.42 -32.08
CA ASN A 291 14.29 22.64 -30.68
C ASN A 291 13.69 23.95 -30.16
N LEU A 292 13.24 23.97 -28.89
CA LEU A 292 12.75 25.17 -28.21
C LEU A 292 13.69 25.56 -27.05
N SER A 293 14.13 26.82 -27.02
CA SER A 293 14.95 27.37 -25.95
C SER A 293 14.50 28.76 -25.50
N VAL A 294 14.91 29.15 -24.28
CA VAL A 294 14.66 30.47 -23.67
C VAL A 294 16.00 31.05 -23.25
N ASN A 295 16.40 32.18 -23.85
CA ASN A 295 17.73 32.75 -23.70
C ASN A 295 17.66 34.23 -23.25
N PRO A 296 18.28 34.61 -22.11
CA PRO A 296 18.84 33.73 -21.09
C PRO A 296 17.75 33.00 -20.28
N ASN A 297 18.14 31.89 -19.64
CA ASN A 297 17.35 31.25 -18.58
C ASN A 297 18.23 31.15 -17.31
N PRO A 298 17.92 31.85 -16.21
CA PRO A 298 16.71 32.64 -15.95
C PRO A 298 16.51 33.87 -16.87
N CYS A 299 15.26 34.17 -17.22
CA CYS A 299 14.85 35.34 -18.00
C CYS A 299 14.60 36.52 -17.06
N VAL A 300 15.55 37.45 -16.98
CA VAL A 300 15.46 38.64 -16.13
C VAL A 300 15.07 39.86 -16.97
N GLY A 301 13.84 40.32 -16.82
CA GLY A 301 13.25 41.45 -17.54
C GLY A 301 12.93 41.18 -19.02
N LYS A 302 13.90 40.66 -19.79
CA LYS A 302 13.74 40.36 -21.21
C LYS A 302 14.53 39.11 -21.59
N CYS A 303 13.93 38.25 -22.40
CA CYS A 303 14.59 37.11 -23.02
C CYS A 303 14.09 36.88 -24.44
N GLU A 304 14.70 35.90 -25.09
CA GLU A 304 14.38 35.43 -26.42
C GLU A 304 13.90 33.97 -26.35
N ILE A 305 12.75 33.70 -26.94
CA ILE A 305 12.25 32.34 -27.16
C ILE A 305 12.69 31.94 -28.56
N VAL A 306 13.49 30.89 -28.69
CA VAL A 306 14.12 30.48 -29.95
C VAL A 306 13.68 29.08 -30.32
N PHE A 307 13.09 28.98 -31.51
CA PHE A 307 12.92 27.75 -32.27
C PHE A 307 14.15 27.60 -33.16
N ASP A 308 14.88 26.49 -33.05
CA ASP A 308 16.09 26.22 -33.82
C ASP A 308 16.02 24.83 -34.46
N ASP A 309 16.70 24.65 -35.58
CA ASP A 309 16.83 23.39 -36.32
C ASP A 309 15.48 22.76 -36.79
N CYS A 310 14.44 23.60 -36.91
CA CYS A 310 13.09 23.24 -37.37
C CYS A 310 13.04 23.06 -38.90
N MET A 311 13.71 22.02 -39.40
CA MET A 311 13.94 21.77 -40.83
C MET A 311 12.81 20.99 -41.55
N ASP A 312 11.63 20.91 -40.95
CA ASP A 312 10.48 20.24 -41.55
C ASP A 312 9.73 21.18 -42.50
N ASP A 313 9.52 20.76 -43.75
CA ASP A 313 8.81 21.55 -44.77
C ASP A 313 7.34 21.87 -44.40
N GLU A 314 6.74 21.11 -43.48
CA GLU A 314 5.41 21.40 -42.93
C GLU A 314 5.43 22.51 -41.88
N MET A 315 6.56 22.76 -41.22
CA MET A 315 6.73 23.79 -40.18
C MET A 315 7.00 25.15 -40.81
N LYS A 316 5.92 25.84 -41.18
CA LYS A 316 6.01 27.17 -41.80
C LYS A 316 6.00 28.26 -40.75
N ASN A 317 5.33 28.05 -39.63
CA ASN A 317 5.17 29.04 -38.59
C ASN A 317 5.40 28.44 -37.21
N ALA A 318 5.94 29.25 -36.32
CA ALA A 318 6.05 28.97 -34.90
C ALA A 318 5.20 29.96 -34.10
N SER A 319 4.73 29.53 -32.93
CA SER A 319 4.15 30.39 -31.89
C SER A 319 4.47 29.80 -30.53
N PHE A 320 4.32 30.58 -29.46
CA PHE A 320 4.46 30.05 -28.11
C PHE A 320 3.43 30.63 -27.14
N MET A 321 3.16 29.87 -26.09
CA MET A 321 2.41 30.28 -24.91
C MET A 321 3.27 30.12 -23.66
N VAL A 322 2.99 30.93 -22.65
CA VAL A 322 3.62 30.83 -21.33
C VAL A 322 2.55 30.48 -20.31
N TYR A 323 2.82 29.46 -19.50
CA TYR A 323 1.94 28.96 -18.45
C TYR A 323 2.57 29.15 -17.08
N ASP A 324 1.76 29.54 -16.09
CA ASP A 324 2.17 29.47 -14.70
C ASP A 324 2.18 28.02 -14.17
N ALA A 325 2.64 27.82 -12.93
CA ALA A 325 2.73 26.51 -12.29
C ALA A 325 1.37 25.81 -12.09
N THR A 326 0.26 26.54 -12.21
CA THR A 326 -1.10 26.00 -12.12
C THR A 326 -1.72 25.67 -13.48
N GLY A 327 -0.98 25.90 -14.57
CA GLY A 327 -1.44 25.64 -15.94
C GLY A 327 -2.27 26.79 -16.55
N HIS A 328 -2.33 27.97 -15.93
CA HIS A 328 -2.99 29.13 -16.54
C HIS A 328 -2.07 29.80 -17.56
N VAL A 329 -2.62 30.11 -18.74
CA VAL A 329 -1.90 30.87 -19.78
C VAL A 329 -1.74 32.33 -19.33
N VAL A 330 -0.50 32.77 -19.22
CA VAL A 330 -0.15 34.15 -18.85
C VAL A 330 0.35 34.99 -20.03
N TYR A 331 0.69 34.34 -21.15
CA TYR A 331 1.07 35.01 -22.40
C TYR A 331 0.84 34.10 -23.61
N THR A 332 0.52 34.72 -24.75
CA THR A 332 0.39 34.05 -26.06
C THR A 332 1.05 34.92 -27.12
N SER A 333 1.92 34.34 -27.95
CA SER A 333 2.52 35.02 -29.08
C SER A 333 1.61 34.98 -30.31
N LEU A 334 1.85 35.90 -31.25
CA LEU A 334 1.39 35.71 -32.63
C LEU A 334 2.29 34.69 -33.33
N ASN A 335 1.80 34.12 -34.44
CA ASN A 335 2.58 33.26 -35.31
C ASN A 335 3.71 34.05 -35.97
N LYS A 336 4.87 33.42 -36.13
CA LYS A 336 6.02 33.94 -36.87
C LYS A 336 6.54 32.89 -37.82
N THR A 337 6.90 33.28 -39.03
CA THR A 337 7.47 32.38 -40.04
C THR A 337 8.82 31.82 -39.58
N ILE A 338 9.04 30.53 -39.85
CA ILE A 338 10.32 29.85 -39.65
C ILE A 338 11.17 30.05 -40.90
N GLU A 339 12.34 30.70 -40.76
CA GLU A 339 13.26 30.96 -41.85
C GLU A 339 14.55 30.15 -41.63
N GLN A 340 14.92 29.31 -42.61
CA GLN A 340 16.09 28.43 -42.51
C GLN A 340 16.08 27.60 -41.21
N GLY A 341 14.91 27.08 -40.85
CA GLY A 341 14.68 26.29 -39.63
C GLY A 341 14.80 27.05 -38.32
N LYS A 342 14.82 28.39 -38.34
CA LYS A 342 14.87 29.22 -37.12
C LYS A 342 13.72 30.21 -37.02
N ALA A 343 13.23 30.42 -35.81
CA ALA A 343 12.35 31.53 -35.47
C ALA A 343 12.62 32.02 -34.04
N SER A 344 12.85 33.34 -33.89
CA SER A 344 13.09 33.94 -32.57
C SER A 344 12.02 34.96 -32.19
N PHE A 345 11.61 34.96 -30.92
CA PHE A 345 10.63 35.88 -30.36
C PHE A 345 11.23 36.64 -29.19
N SER A 346 11.09 37.97 -29.19
CA SER A 346 11.42 38.76 -28.01
C SER A 346 10.28 38.71 -27.01
N PHE A 347 10.57 38.32 -25.78
CA PHE A 347 9.61 38.26 -24.68
C PHE A 347 10.05 39.19 -23.54
N ASN A 348 9.15 40.07 -23.09
CA ASN A 348 9.39 40.98 -21.97
C ASN A 348 8.56 40.52 -20.77
N VAL A 349 9.22 40.32 -19.64
CA VAL A 349 8.57 40.03 -18.36
C VAL A 349 7.90 41.32 -17.86
N ASN A 350 6.57 41.36 -17.91
CA ASN A 350 5.79 42.53 -17.50
C ASN A 350 5.53 42.54 -15.98
N ASN A 351 4.97 43.65 -15.48
CA ASN A 351 4.73 43.86 -14.05
C ASN A 351 3.72 42.89 -13.41
N ASN A 352 2.92 42.18 -14.21
CA ASN A 352 1.88 41.28 -13.74
C ASN A 352 2.38 39.84 -13.53
N LEU A 353 3.59 39.51 -14.02
CA LEU A 353 4.22 38.21 -13.79
C LEU A 353 5.01 38.24 -12.48
N LYS A 354 4.83 37.20 -11.66
CA LYS A 354 5.56 37.03 -10.40
C LYS A 354 6.87 36.28 -10.68
N PRO A 355 7.97 36.54 -9.94
CA PRO A 355 9.15 35.71 -10.02
C PRO A 355 8.83 34.25 -9.65
N ALA A 356 8.91 33.33 -10.62
CA ALA A 356 8.55 31.92 -10.46
C ALA A 356 9.07 31.07 -11.63
N VAL A 357 8.87 29.75 -11.54
CA VAL A 357 9.02 28.82 -12.67
C VAL A 357 7.77 28.88 -13.55
N TYR A 358 7.99 28.97 -14.86
CA TYR A 358 6.96 28.96 -15.89
C TYR A 358 7.28 27.89 -16.93
N ILE A 359 6.24 27.43 -17.63
CA ILE A 359 6.37 26.52 -18.78
C ILE A 359 6.13 27.33 -20.05
N VAL A 360 7.10 27.34 -20.96
CA VAL A 360 6.96 27.85 -22.32
C VAL A 360 6.61 26.68 -23.23
N ARG A 361 5.42 26.71 -23.81
CA ARG A 361 5.00 25.75 -24.82
C ARG A 361 5.10 26.39 -26.20
N GLY A 362 6.00 25.88 -27.02
CA GLY A 362 6.09 26.21 -28.43
C GLY A 362 5.19 25.31 -29.28
N SER A 363 4.63 25.85 -30.35
CA SER A 363 3.84 25.10 -31.33
C SER A 363 4.25 25.51 -32.74
N THR A 364 4.43 24.51 -33.59
CA THR A 364 4.45 24.62 -35.05
C THR A 364 3.20 23.95 -35.63
N GLU A 365 3.08 23.87 -36.96
CA GLU A 365 2.00 23.12 -37.60
C GLU A 365 2.00 21.62 -37.27
N SER A 366 3.18 21.02 -37.05
CA SER A 366 3.34 19.58 -36.86
C SER A 366 3.94 19.16 -35.52
N LYS A 367 4.44 20.10 -34.69
CA LYS A 367 5.05 19.80 -33.38
C LYS A 367 4.60 20.74 -32.26
N ILE A 368 4.59 20.19 -31.05
CA ILE A 368 4.45 20.92 -29.79
C ILE A 368 5.72 20.63 -28.97
N LEU A 369 6.31 21.67 -28.38
CA LEU A 369 7.57 21.62 -27.64
C LEU A 369 7.39 22.31 -26.29
N ASP A 370 7.95 21.78 -25.20
CA ASP A 370 7.85 22.39 -23.88
C ASP A 370 9.23 22.72 -23.29
N LYS A 371 9.35 23.90 -22.66
CA LYS A 371 10.56 24.34 -21.96
C LYS A 371 10.24 25.01 -20.64
N LYS A 372 10.81 24.52 -19.54
CA LYS A 372 10.76 25.18 -18.23
C LYS A 372 11.74 26.35 -18.19
N THR A 373 11.31 27.50 -17.67
CA THR A 373 12.15 28.69 -17.47
C THR A 373 11.79 29.42 -16.19
N ILE A 374 12.74 30.14 -15.61
CA ILE A 374 12.51 31.03 -14.48
C ILE A 374 12.34 32.45 -15.03
N LEU A 375 11.18 33.07 -14.78
CA LEU A 375 10.92 34.47 -15.15
C LEU A 375 11.15 35.36 -13.93
N GLN A 376 11.90 36.44 -14.09
CA GLN A 376 12.17 37.44 -13.05
C GLN A 376 12.09 38.85 -13.64
N LYS A 377 11.80 39.84 -12.80
CA LYS A 377 11.79 41.26 -13.23
C LYS A 377 13.23 41.79 -13.24
N ASN A 378 13.50 42.78 -14.10
CA ASN A 378 14.67 43.64 -13.89
C ASN A 378 14.38 44.52 -12.68
N GLU A 379 15.32 44.57 -11.73
CA GLU A 379 15.28 45.50 -10.58
C GLU A 379 15.24 46.97 -11.03
#